data_AF-Q8PVA9-F1
#
_entry.id   AF-Q8PVA9-F1
#
_cell.length_a   1.000
_cell.length_b   1.000
_cell.length_c   1.000
_cell.angle_alpha   90.00
_cell.angle_beta   90.00
_cell.angle_gamma   90.00
#
_symmetry.space_group_name_H-M   'P 1'
#
loop_
_entity.id
_entity.type
_entity.pdbx_description
1 polymer ?
#
loop_
_entity_poly.entity_id
_entity_poly.type
_entity_poly.pdbx_seq_one_letter_code
_entity_poly.pdbx_strand_id
1 'polypeptide(L)'
;MFLVKVIFLYTNCVIFVIINYLVFLQSGFLGGITAGKARVLACQIACQIGAEESAVCGLPFRLTVTGTLFAVLLLISSVSVSGFLEGVEERETMGEVSKVIAAAEQLSIRGEGSELALEINVPQRASVIFGALPGQEGNWPEDADNYGITVEGKSKIYPEAASFSNSELNGPVSFGPGRHRLLLITKIDSESGRLFVLISETGAD
;
A
#
# COMPACT_ATOMS: atom_id res chain seq x y z
N MET A 1 -37.40 -35.96 0.14
CA MET A 1 -36.07 -36.64 0.11
C MET A 1 -34.99 -35.88 -0.67
N PHE A 2 -35.32 -35.02 -1.64
CA PHE A 2 -34.34 -34.20 -2.39
C PHE A 2 -33.75 -33.03 -1.57
N LEU A 3 -34.55 -32.36 -0.74
CA LEU A 3 -34.13 -31.19 0.03
C LEU A 3 -33.04 -31.51 1.08
N VAL A 4 -33.15 -32.65 1.74
CA VAL A 4 -32.18 -33.12 2.75
C VAL A 4 -30.81 -33.40 2.12
N LYS A 5 -30.77 -33.94 0.90
CA LYS A 5 -29.52 -34.17 0.16
C LYS A 5 -28.84 -32.88 -0.29
N VAL A 6 -29.63 -31.86 -0.68
CA VAL A 6 -29.10 -30.55 -1.08
C VAL A 6 -28.52 -29.80 0.12
N ILE A 7 -29.21 -29.84 1.27
CA ILE A 7 -28.71 -29.23 2.51
C ILE A 7 -27.45 -29.94 2.99
N PHE A 8 -27.40 -31.27 2.94
CA PHE A 8 -26.21 -32.02 3.31
C PHE A 8 -25.01 -31.70 2.40
N LEU A 9 -25.22 -31.56 1.08
CA LEU A 9 -24.16 -31.13 0.16
C LEU A 9 -23.69 -29.69 0.46
N TYR A 10 -24.62 -28.77 0.72
CA TYR A 10 -24.31 -27.36 0.92
C TYR A 10 -23.54 -27.12 2.23
N THR A 11 -23.94 -27.78 3.31
CA THR A 11 -23.23 -27.70 4.59
C THR A 11 -21.85 -28.33 4.51
N ASN A 12 -21.70 -29.46 3.81
CA ASN A 12 -20.38 -30.07 3.59
C ASN A 12 -19.47 -29.21 2.69
N CYS A 13 -20.01 -28.53 1.68
CA CYS A 13 -19.26 -27.60 0.83
C CYS A 13 -18.75 -26.39 1.61
N VAL A 14 -19.61 -25.76 2.42
CA VAL A 14 -19.23 -24.58 3.22
C VAL A 14 -18.18 -24.95 4.27
N ILE A 15 -18.32 -26.11 4.92
CA ILE A 15 -17.30 -26.63 5.84
C ILE A 15 -15.99 -26.92 5.12
N PHE A 16 -16.03 -27.50 3.91
CA PHE A 16 -14.82 -27.78 3.13
C PHE A 16 -14.09 -26.51 2.68
N VAL A 17 -14.82 -25.45 2.35
CA VAL A 17 -14.26 -24.14 1.98
C VAL A 17 -13.65 -23.44 3.20
N ILE A 18 -14.34 -23.47 4.36
CA ILE A 18 -13.83 -22.89 5.61
C ILE A 18 -12.60 -23.64 6.11
N ILE A 19 -12.57 -24.98 6.01
CA ILE A 19 -11.41 -25.81 6.36
C ILE A 19 -10.25 -25.51 5.42
N ASN A 20 -10.46 -25.43 4.10
CA ASN A 20 -9.40 -25.06 3.17
C ASN A 20 -8.87 -23.64 3.43
N TYR A 21 -9.74 -22.69 3.76
CA TYR A 21 -9.36 -21.32 4.05
C TYR A 21 -8.58 -21.20 5.37
N LEU A 22 -8.96 -21.96 6.41
CA LEU A 22 -8.21 -22.07 7.66
C LEU A 22 -6.85 -22.75 7.46
N VAL A 23 -6.78 -23.78 6.62
CA VAL A 23 -5.52 -24.44 6.24
C VAL A 23 -4.63 -23.51 5.41
N PHE A 24 -5.21 -22.67 4.55
CA PHE A 24 -4.51 -21.65 3.78
C PHE A 24 -3.95 -20.52 4.68
N LEU A 25 -4.74 -20.08 5.66
CA LEU A 25 -4.31 -19.13 6.69
C LEU A 25 -3.22 -19.70 7.60
N GLN A 26 -3.27 -21.00 7.93
CA GLN A 26 -2.23 -21.68 8.72
C GLN A 26 -0.94 -21.94 7.94
N SER A 27 -0.99 -22.02 6.60
CA SER A 27 0.22 -22.23 5.77
C SER A 27 0.95 -20.92 5.43
N GLY A 28 0.28 -19.76 5.54
CA GLY A 28 0.89 -18.43 5.37
C GLY A 28 1.46 -17.81 6.66
N PHE A 29 1.15 -18.36 7.84
CA PHE A 29 1.56 -17.78 9.13
C PHE A 29 2.05 -18.91 10.06
N LEU A 30 3.36 -19.17 10.05
CA LEU A 30 4.09 -20.09 10.95
C LEU A 30 3.70 -21.58 10.90
N GLY A 31 4.66 -22.40 10.47
CA GLY A 31 4.68 -23.83 10.77
C GLY A 31 4.66 -24.06 12.28
N GLY A 32 3.71 -24.87 12.76
CA GLY A 32 3.72 -25.34 14.14
C GLY A 32 2.37 -25.50 14.84
N ILE A 33 1.31 -25.99 14.20
CA ILE A 33 0.19 -26.60 14.94
C ILE A 33 -0.22 -27.89 14.25
N THR A 34 0.00 -29.01 14.94
CA THR A 34 -0.25 -30.35 14.44
C THR A 34 -1.74 -30.58 14.15
N ALA A 35 -2.02 -31.07 12.93
CA ALA A 35 -3.34 -31.30 12.33
C ALA A 35 -4.32 -32.20 13.12
N GLY A 36 -3.92 -32.74 14.27
CA GLY A 36 -4.73 -33.62 15.12
C GLY A 36 -5.77 -32.90 15.99
N LYS A 37 -5.49 -31.68 16.47
CA LYS A 37 -6.40 -30.98 17.41
C LYS A 37 -7.60 -30.30 16.74
N ALA A 38 -7.47 -29.87 15.49
CA ALA A 38 -8.56 -29.23 14.75
C ALA A 38 -9.70 -30.20 14.38
N ARG A 39 -9.39 -31.48 14.14
CA ARG A 39 -10.38 -32.50 13.79
C ARG A 39 -11.32 -32.86 14.93
N VAL A 40 -10.86 -32.81 16.18
CA VAL A 40 -11.67 -33.16 17.36
C VAL A 40 -12.72 -32.08 17.63
N LEU A 41 -12.37 -30.81 17.47
CA LEU A 41 -13.32 -29.70 17.66
C LEU A 41 -14.43 -29.71 16.60
N ALA A 42 -14.10 -30.05 15.35
CA ALA A 42 -15.08 -30.16 14.26
C ALA A 42 -16.06 -31.33 14.46
N CYS A 43 -15.58 -32.47 14.98
CA CYS A 43 -16.44 -33.64 15.24
C CYS A 43 -17.42 -33.39 16.39
N GLN A 44 -17.00 -32.63 17.41
CA GLN A 44 -17.85 -32.30 18.56
C GLN A 44 -18.98 -31.33 18.22
N ILE A 45 -18.74 -30.42 17.27
CA ILE A 45 -19.76 -29.50 16.73
C ILE A 45 -20.75 -30.27 15.82
N ALA A 46 -20.29 -31.28 15.09
CA ALA A 46 -21.14 -32.08 14.21
C ALA A 46 -22.10 -33.01 14.99
N CYS A 47 -21.66 -33.54 16.14
CA CYS A 47 -22.45 -34.52 16.90
C CYS A 47 -23.66 -33.91 17.64
N GLN A 48 -23.65 -32.60 17.91
CA GLN A 48 -24.75 -31.89 18.60
C GLN A 48 -25.92 -31.50 17.66
N ILE A 49 -25.81 -31.74 16.35
CA ILE A 49 -26.85 -31.35 15.37
C ILE A 49 -27.78 -32.54 15.04
N GLY A 50 -27.60 -33.69 15.71
CA GLY A 50 -28.30 -34.94 15.40
C GLY A 50 -29.54 -35.27 16.24
N ALA A 51 -30.01 -34.40 17.14
CA ALA A 51 -31.15 -34.71 17.99
C ALA A 51 -32.28 -33.66 17.87
N GLU A 52 -33.39 -34.16 17.31
CA GLU A 52 -34.78 -33.73 17.45
C GLU A 52 -35.31 -32.54 16.64
N GLU A 53 -36.59 -32.65 16.31
CA GLU A 53 -37.42 -32.01 15.29
C GLU A 53 -37.60 -30.47 15.41
N SER A 54 -36.63 -29.75 15.98
CA SER A 54 -36.65 -28.28 16.12
C SER A 54 -35.84 -27.55 15.03
N ALA A 55 -35.42 -28.26 13.97
CA ALA A 55 -34.54 -27.74 12.92
C ALA A 55 -35.14 -26.58 12.09
N VAL A 56 -36.45 -26.38 12.12
CA VAL A 56 -37.15 -25.34 11.35
C VAL A 56 -37.06 -23.96 12.01
N CYS A 57 -37.02 -23.88 13.35
CA CYS A 57 -36.92 -22.61 14.08
C CYS A 57 -35.48 -22.07 14.16
N GLY A 58 -34.47 -22.93 14.00
CA GLY A 58 -33.05 -22.54 14.05
C GLY A 58 -32.44 -22.15 12.69
N LEU A 59 -33.13 -22.42 11.58
CA LEU A 59 -32.63 -22.15 10.22
C LEU A 59 -32.35 -20.66 9.95
N PRO A 60 -33.27 -19.70 10.25
CA PRO A 60 -32.99 -18.29 10.05
C PRO A 60 -31.87 -17.80 11.00
N PHE A 61 -31.80 -18.33 12.23
CA PHE A 61 -30.75 -17.96 13.17
C PHE A 61 -29.36 -18.41 12.69
N ARG A 62 -29.23 -19.63 12.16
CA ARG A 62 -27.97 -20.14 11.61
C ARG A 62 -27.54 -19.39 10.35
N LEU A 63 -28.47 -19.07 9.46
CA LEU A 63 -28.19 -18.25 8.27
C LEU A 63 -27.75 -16.83 8.63
N THR A 64 -28.38 -16.20 9.61
CA THR A 64 -27.98 -14.86 10.09
C THR A 64 -26.59 -14.90 10.73
N VAL A 65 -26.31 -15.87 11.61
CA VAL A 65 -24.99 -15.98 12.25
C VAL A 65 -23.89 -16.25 11.22
N THR A 66 -24.11 -17.17 10.27
CA THR A 66 -23.14 -17.44 9.19
C THR A 66 -22.98 -16.25 8.26
N GLY A 67 -24.07 -15.54 7.92
CA GLY A 67 -24.03 -14.33 7.10
C GLY A 67 -23.25 -13.20 7.76
N THR A 68 -23.47 -12.95 9.05
CA THR A 68 -22.70 -11.97 9.83
C THR A 68 -21.24 -12.36 9.91
N LEU A 69 -20.92 -13.63 10.16
CA LEU A 69 -19.53 -14.10 10.19
C LEU A 69 -18.83 -13.90 8.85
N PHE A 70 -19.51 -14.23 7.75
CA PHE A 70 -18.98 -14.03 6.39
C PHE A 70 -18.77 -12.55 6.08
N ALA A 71 -19.72 -11.68 6.45
CA ALA A 71 -19.59 -10.24 6.28
C ALA A 71 -18.39 -9.68 7.07
N VAL A 72 -18.20 -10.10 8.32
CA VAL A 72 -17.05 -9.70 9.14
C VAL A 72 -15.73 -10.17 8.52
N LEU A 73 -15.68 -11.40 8.02
CA LEU A 73 -14.48 -11.93 7.34
C LEU A 73 -14.15 -11.16 6.05
N LEU A 74 -15.16 -10.81 5.25
CA LEU A 74 -14.97 -9.98 4.06
C LEU A 74 -14.44 -8.59 4.41
N LEU A 75 -14.96 -7.97 5.46
CA LEU A 75 -14.49 -6.66 5.93
C LEU A 75 -13.03 -6.70 6.38
N ILE A 76 -12.66 -7.68 7.21
CA ILE A 76 -11.28 -7.84 7.68
C ILE A 76 -10.33 -8.11 6.51
N SER A 77 -10.75 -8.98 5.58
CA SER A 77 -9.95 -9.31 4.38
C SER A 77 -9.74 -8.08 3.50
N SER A 78 -10.76 -7.25 3.31
CA SER A 78 -10.64 -6.00 2.56
C SER A 78 -9.61 -5.06 3.18
N VAL A 79 -9.66 -4.87 4.50
CA VAL A 79 -8.69 -4.00 5.21
C VAL A 79 -7.27 -4.54 5.09
N SER A 80 -7.08 -5.86 5.21
CA SER A 80 -5.75 -6.47 5.05
C SER A 80 -5.20 -6.32 3.64
N VAL A 81 -6.03 -6.49 2.60
CA VAL A 81 -5.61 -6.30 1.21
C VAL A 81 -5.27 -4.83 0.94
N SER A 82 -6.07 -3.89 1.44
CA SER A 82 -5.78 -2.45 1.32
C SER A 82 -4.46 -2.07 1.96
N GLY A 83 -4.20 -2.52 3.20
CA GLY A 83 -2.93 -2.24 3.88
C GLY A 83 -1.72 -2.89 3.20
N PHE A 84 -1.89 -4.07 2.59
CA PHE A 84 -0.83 -4.70 1.81
C PHE A 84 -0.51 -3.91 0.54
N LEU A 85 -1.54 -3.47 -0.20
CA LEU A 85 -1.37 -2.66 -1.41
C LEU A 85 -0.68 -1.32 -1.10
N GLU A 86 -1.09 -0.66 -0.02
CA GLU A 86 -0.47 0.59 0.45
C GLU A 86 1.04 0.40 0.70
N GLY A 87 1.43 -0.69 1.37
CA GLY A 87 2.84 -0.99 1.64
C GLY A 87 3.66 -1.33 0.39
N VAL A 88 3.03 -1.92 -0.64
CA VAL A 88 3.68 -2.18 -1.93
C VAL A 88 3.90 -0.88 -2.70
N GLU A 89 2.87 -0.05 -2.83
CA GLU A 89 2.96 1.23 -3.53
C GLU A 89 3.96 2.19 -2.88
N GLU A 90 4.02 2.22 -1.55
CA GLU A 90 5.04 3.00 -0.84
C GLU A 90 6.45 2.53 -1.19
N ARG A 91 6.69 1.22 -1.19
CA ARG A 91 8.01 0.65 -1.50
C ARG A 91 8.41 0.89 -2.96
N GLU A 92 7.47 0.77 -3.89
CA GLU A 92 7.69 1.07 -5.30
C GLU A 92 7.99 2.55 -5.51
N THR A 93 7.20 3.45 -4.90
CA THR A 93 7.42 4.89 -4.97
C THR A 93 8.80 5.25 -4.41
N MET A 94 9.18 4.67 -3.26
CA MET A 94 10.50 4.89 -2.67
C MET A 94 11.62 4.39 -3.58
N GLY A 95 11.43 3.24 -4.25
CA GLY A 95 12.39 2.71 -5.22
C GLY A 95 12.62 3.68 -6.39
N GLU A 96 11.55 4.30 -6.89
CA GLU A 96 11.64 5.27 -7.99
C GLU A 96 12.22 6.61 -7.55
N VAL A 97 11.79 7.14 -6.39
CA VAL A 97 12.32 8.37 -5.80
C VAL A 97 13.80 8.24 -5.46
N SER A 98 14.26 7.08 -4.98
CA SER A 98 15.67 6.85 -4.66
C SER A 98 16.61 7.08 -5.84
N LYS A 99 16.14 6.89 -7.08
CA LYS A 99 16.92 7.20 -8.30
C LYS A 99 17.14 8.71 -8.44
N VAL A 100 16.10 9.50 -8.16
CA VAL A 100 16.15 10.97 -8.18
C VAL A 100 17.11 11.46 -7.10
N ILE A 101 17.02 10.89 -5.89
CA ILE A 101 17.88 11.25 -4.76
C ILE A 101 19.35 10.97 -5.07
N ALA A 102 19.68 9.74 -5.49
CA ALA A 102 21.05 9.38 -5.84
C ALA A 102 21.61 10.26 -6.98
N ALA A 103 20.77 10.60 -7.97
CA ALA A 103 21.14 11.55 -9.02
C ALA A 103 21.41 12.95 -8.46
N ALA A 104 20.52 13.47 -7.62
CA ALA A 104 20.63 14.79 -7.01
C ALA A 104 21.89 14.91 -6.14
N GLU A 105 22.21 13.91 -5.32
CA GLU A 105 23.44 13.85 -4.54
C GLU A 105 24.68 13.86 -5.44
N GLN A 106 24.69 13.05 -6.50
CA GLN A 106 25.81 13.01 -7.46
C GLN A 106 26.01 14.35 -8.17
N LEU A 107 24.92 15.02 -8.56
CA LEU A 107 24.98 16.34 -9.18
C LEU A 107 25.45 17.40 -8.17
N SER A 108 24.96 17.35 -6.93
CA SER A 108 25.37 18.25 -5.85
C SER A 108 26.88 18.19 -5.58
N ILE A 109 27.46 16.99 -5.59
CA ILE A 109 28.92 16.78 -5.44
C ILE A 109 29.71 17.37 -6.62
N ARG A 110 29.17 17.30 -7.84
CA ARG A 110 29.83 17.84 -9.05
C ARG A 110 29.81 19.37 -9.10
N GLY A 111 28.85 19.99 -8.40
CA GLY A 111 28.68 21.44 -8.36
C GLY A 111 27.79 21.98 -9.48
N GLU A 112 27.77 23.30 -9.61
CA GLU A 112 26.91 24.04 -10.54
C GLU A 112 27.10 23.65 -12.01
N GLY A 113 26.01 23.68 -12.79
CA GLY A 113 26.03 23.39 -14.22
C GLY A 113 26.06 21.90 -14.56
N SER A 114 25.87 21.03 -13.57
CA SER A 114 25.75 19.60 -13.80
C SER A 114 24.32 19.25 -14.19
N GLU A 115 24.16 18.37 -15.18
CA GLU A 115 22.85 17.91 -15.65
C GLU A 115 22.74 16.39 -15.70
N LEU A 116 21.53 15.87 -15.46
CA LEU A 116 21.18 14.48 -15.68
C LEU A 116 19.70 14.33 -16.04
N ALA A 117 19.42 13.53 -17.07
CA ALA A 117 18.06 13.12 -17.40
C ALA A 117 17.78 11.71 -16.87
N LEU A 118 16.60 11.50 -16.29
CA LEU A 118 16.15 10.20 -15.80
C LEU A 118 14.63 10.05 -15.93
N GLU A 119 14.14 8.82 -15.92
CA GLU A 119 12.72 8.50 -15.95
C GLU A 119 12.32 7.89 -14.61
N ILE A 120 11.21 8.37 -14.04
CA ILE A 120 10.56 7.77 -12.87
C ILE A 120 9.13 7.38 -13.21
N ASN A 121 8.60 6.39 -12.49
CA ASN A 121 7.20 5.99 -12.59
C ASN A 121 6.54 6.05 -11.21
N VAL A 122 5.71 7.07 -10.99
CA VAL A 122 4.97 7.23 -9.73
C VAL A 122 3.71 6.35 -9.77
N PRO A 123 3.51 5.44 -8.81
CA PRO A 123 2.31 4.58 -8.75
C PRO A 123 1.00 5.37 -8.72
N GLN A 124 -0.09 4.75 -9.19
CA GLN A 124 -1.41 5.39 -9.42
C GLN A 124 -2.02 6.10 -8.20
N ARG A 125 -1.64 5.70 -6.98
CA ARG A 125 -2.19 6.23 -5.72
C ARG A 125 -1.16 6.98 -4.90
N ALA A 126 -0.02 7.31 -5.52
CA ALA A 126 1.08 8.01 -4.92
C ALA A 126 1.29 9.39 -5.56
N SER A 127 1.84 10.31 -4.78
CA SER A 127 2.41 11.56 -5.26
C SER A 127 3.67 11.88 -4.49
N VAL A 128 4.57 12.63 -5.12
CA VAL A 128 5.85 13.01 -4.54
C VAL A 128 6.01 14.52 -4.65
N ILE A 129 6.57 15.14 -3.62
CA ILE A 129 6.96 16.55 -3.60
C ILE A 129 8.43 16.66 -3.22
N PHE A 130 9.18 17.50 -3.92
CA PHE A 130 10.57 17.81 -3.62
C PHE A 130 10.71 19.28 -3.29
N GLY A 131 11.50 19.59 -2.27
CA GLY A 131 11.80 20.95 -1.83
C GLY A 131 10.74 21.56 -0.91
N ALA A 132 9.82 20.76 -0.39
CA ALA A 132 8.83 21.22 0.58
C ALA A 132 8.25 20.05 1.37
N LEU A 133 7.68 20.39 2.53
CA LEU A 133 6.81 19.50 3.27
C LEU A 133 5.40 19.53 2.64
N PRO A 134 4.71 18.38 2.55
CA PRO A 134 3.34 18.33 2.06
C PRO A 134 2.42 19.31 2.83
N GLY A 135 1.80 20.25 2.12
CA GLY A 135 0.94 21.29 2.70
C GLY A 135 1.68 22.48 3.33
N GLN A 136 3.01 22.56 3.18
CA GLN A 136 3.82 23.71 3.60
C GLN A 136 4.70 24.23 2.45
N GLU A 137 4.18 24.20 1.23
CA GLU A 137 4.91 24.62 0.02
C GLU A 137 5.35 26.09 0.06
N GLY A 138 4.69 26.92 0.88
CA GLY A 138 5.04 28.32 1.09
C GLY A 138 6.28 28.57 1.96
N ASN A 139 6.85 27.55 2.60
CA ASN A 139 8.07 27.67 3.40
C ASN A 139 9.36 27.57 2.58
N TRP A 140 9.25 27.29 1.27
CA TRP A 140 10.42 27.32 0.39
C TRP A 140 11.06 28.73 0.43
N PRO A 141 12.39 28.88 0.53
CA PRO A 141 13.43 27.85 0.39
C PRO A 141 13.93 27.22 1.71
N GLU A 142 13.31 27.49 2.86
CA GLU A 142 13.78 26.97 4.15
C GLU A 142 13.72 25.43 4.19
N ASP A 143 12.59 24.87 3.75
CA ASP A 143 12.35 23.41 3.73
C ASP A 143 12.87 22.71 2.45
N ALA A 144 13.71 23.38 1.65
CA ALA A 144 14.13 22.89 0.34
C ALA A 144 14.99 21.61 0.37
N ASP A 145 15.54 21.26 1.52
CA ASP A 145 16.26 20.01 1.82
C ASP A 145 15.34 18.84 2.18
N ASN A 146 14.03 18.95 1.95
CA ASN A 146 13.09 17.88 2.25
C ASN A 146 12.36 17.39 1.01
N TYR A 147 11.98 16.11 1.02
CA TYR A 147 11.01 15.57 0.09
C TYR A 147 9.91 14.82 0.85
N GLY A 148 8.72 14.79 0.24
CA GLY A 148 7.53 14.15 0.78
C GLY A 148 6.98 13.12 -0.19
N ILE A 149 6.54 11.98 0.34
CA ILE A 149 5.80 10.96 -0.41
C ILE A 149 4.42 10.84 0.21
N THR A 150 3.38 10.96 -0.62
CA THR A 150 1.99 10.76 -0.20
C THR A 150 1.41 9.54 -0.89
N VAL A 151 0.95 8.55 -0.13
CA VAL A 151 0.26 7.36 -0.65
C VAL A 151 -1.10 7.27 0.01
N GLU A 152 -2.17 7.21 -0.78
CA GLU A 152 -3.57 7.17 -0.29
C GLU A 152 -3.91 8.21 0.80
N GLY A 153 -3.31 9.42 0.69
CA GLY A 153 -3.53 10.51 1.65
C GLY A 153 -2.72 10.43 2.94
N LYS A 154 -1.83 9.43 3.09
CA LYS A 154 -0.82 9.40 4.16
C LYS A 154 0.50 9.93 3.62
N SER A 155 0.98 11.01 4.21
CA SER A 155 2.25 11.63 3.83
C SER A 155 3.38 11.21 4.77
N LYS A 156 4.54 10.92 4.19
CA LYS A 156 5.82 10.73 4.87
C LYS A 156 6.83 11.76 4.38
N ILE A 157 7.68 12.20 5.27
CA ILE A 157 8.66 13.27 5.05
C ILE A 157 10.05 12.69 5.26
N TYR A 158 10.97 13.08 4.39
CA TYR A 158 12.35 12.64 4.41
C TYR A 158 13.28 13.85 4.21
N PRO A 159 14.26 14.03 5.10
CA PRO A 159 15.31 15.02 4.91
C PRO A 159 16.33 14.50 3.90
N GLU A 160 17.00 15.41 3.21
CA GLU A 160 17.96 15.14 2.15
C GLU A 160 19.13 16.13 2.20
N ALA A 161 20.31 15.73 1.73
CA ALA A 161 21.46 16.64 1.71
C ALA A 161 21.40 17.64 0.55
N ALA A 162 20.77 17.24 -0.56
CA ALA A 162 20.52 18.09 -1.71
C ALA A 162 19.30 19.00 -1.47
N SER A 163 19.36 20.22 -2.00
CA SER A 163 18.26 21.17 -1.92
C SER A 163 17.53 21.22 -3.25
N PHE A 164 16.20 21.15 -3.26
CA PHE A 164 15.41 21.00 -4.47
C PHE A 164 14.63 22.27 -4.80
N SER A 165 14.41 22.50 -6.09
CA SER A 165 13.50 23.52 -6.59
C SER A 165 12.95 23.14 -7.96
N ASN A 166 11.91 23.84 -8.40
CA ASN A 166 11.44 23.79 -9.77
C ASN A 166 12.46 24.45 -10.74
N SER A 167 12.19 24.36 -12.05
CA SER A 167 13.06 24.93 -13.09
C SER A 167 13.26 26.45 -13.00
N GLU A 168 12.31 27.15 -12.38
CA GLU A 168 12.31 28.61 -12.27
C GLU A 168 13.02 29.10 -11.01
N LEU A 169 13.48 28.19 -10.13
CA LEU A 169 14.10 28.51 -8.85
C LEU A 169 13.20 29.41 -7.98
N ASN A 170 11.89 29.14 -7.97
CA ASN A 170 10.91 29.96 -7.23
C ASN A 170 9.96 29.16 -6.34
N GLY A 171 10.17 27.84 -6.21
CA GLY A 171 9.35 27.01 -5.37
C GLY A 171 9.68 25.51 -5.45
N PRO A 172 8.91 24.68 -4.74
CA PRO A 172 9.01 23.23 -4.79
C PRO A 172 8.45 22.67 -6.11
N VAL A 173 8.64 21.37 -6.31
CA VAL A 173 8.17 20.63 -7.47
C VAL A 173 7.44 19.37 -7.02
N SER A 174 6.31 19.05 -7.64
CA SER A 174 5.52 17.87 -7.32
C SER A 174 5.18 17.05 -8.54
N PHE A 175 5.12 15.73 -8.35
CA PHE A 175 4.77 14.75 -9.37
C PHE A 175 3.60 13.93 -8.89
N GLY A 176 2.54 13.90 -9.70
CA GLY A 176 1.40 13.03 -9.51
C GLY A 176 1.69 11.60 -9.99
N PRO A 177 0.67 10.75 -10.10
CA PRO A 177 0.83 9.43 -10.65
C PRO A 177 1.14 9.43 -12.15
N GLY A 178 1.98 8.50 -12.58
CA GLY A 178 2.33 8.32 -13.99
C GLY A 178 3.83 8.24 -14.24
N ARG A 179 4.18 8.21 -15.51
CA ARG A 179 5.56 8.20 -15.97
C ARG A 179 6.02 9.63 -16.20
N HIS A 180 7.14 9.99 -15.59
CA HIS A 180 7.71 11.33 -15.68
C HIS A 180 9.15 11.24 -16.17
N ARG A 181 9.46 11.98 -17.25
CA ARG A 181 10.84 12.20 -17.70
C ARG A 181 11.35 13.49 -17.08
N LEU A 182 12.33 13.35 -16.22
CA LEU A 182 12.89 14.42 -15.42
C LEU A 182 14.25 14.82 -15.98
N LEU A 183 14.46 16.13 -16.08
CA LEU A 183 15.77 16.75 -16.28
C LEU A 183 16.16 17.48 -14.99
N LEU A 184 17.25 17.03 -14.39
CA LEU A 184 17.83 17.59 -13.18
C LEU A 184 19.03 18.46 -13.57
N ILE A 185 19.07 19.71 -13.09
CA ILE A 185 20.16 20.65 -13.34
C ILE A 185 20.56 21.30 -12.02
N THR A 186 21.85 21.42 -11.73
CA THR A 186 22.33 22.17 -10.57
C THR A 186 22.58 23.63 -10.88
N LYS A 187 22.07 24.51 -10.01
CA LYS A 187 22.27 25.96 -10.12
C LYS A 187 22.48 26.58 -8.74
N ILE A 188 23.39 27.54 -8.62
CA ILE A 188 23.54 28.31 -7.40
C ILE A 188 22.53 29.46 -7.41
N ASP A 189 21.75 29.57 -6.34
CA ASP A 189 20.92 30.74 -6.13
C ASP A 189 21.82 31.94 -5.75
N SER A 190 21.69 33.04 -6.50
CA SER A 190 22.47 34.25 -6.28
C SER A 190 22.13 34.97 -4.98
N GLU A 191 20.92 34.77 -4.44
CA GLU A 191 20.49 35.45 -3.20
C GLU A 191 20.95 34.69 -1.96
N SER A 192 20.68 33.38 -1.89
CA SER A 192 21.04 32.54 -0.74
C SER A 192 22.46 31.95 -0.81
N GLY A 193 23.08 31.92 -2.00
CA GLY A 193 24.36 31.24 -2.23
C GLY A 193 24.27 29.71 -2.13
N ARG A 194 23.06 29.16 -2.05
CA ARG A 194 22.79 27.73 -1.90
C ARG A 194 22.75 27.05 -3.27
N LEU A 195 23.29 25.84 -3.35
CA LEU A 195 23.20 25.01 -4.55
C LEU A 195 21.85 24.28 -4.56
N PHE A 196 21.05 24.50 -5.60
CA PHE A 196 19.79 23.82 -5.82
C PHE A 196 19.87 22.85 -6.98
N VAL A 197 19.21 21.71 -6.82
CA VAL A 197 18.88 20.77 -7.89
C VAL A 197 17.51 21.16 -8.43
N LEU A 198 17.51 21.76 -9.60
CA LEU A 198 16.31 22.13 -10.35
C LEU A 198 15.77 20.90 -11.04
N ILE A 199 14.51 20.57 -10.81
CA ILE A 199 13.83 19.46 -11.47
C ILE A 199 12.81 20.04 -12.45
N SER A 200 12.89 19.59 -13.70
CA SER A 200 11.96 19.95 -14.77
C SER A 200 11.43 18.70 -15.46
N GLU A 201 10.15 18.72 -15.83
CA GLU A 201 9.55 17.64 -16.61
C GLU A 201 9.72 17.93 -18.10
N THR A 202 10.30 16.99 -18.84
CA THR A 202 10.58 17.15 -20.29
C THR A 202 9.50 16.52 -21.18
N GLY A 203 8.39 16.07 -20.58
CA GLY A 203 7.22 15.48 -21.24
C GLY A 203 6.98 14.02 -20.84
N ALA A 204 5.69 13.66 -20.70
CA ALA A 204 5.20 12.29 -20.60
C ALA A 204 4.63 11.91 -21.98
N ASP A 205 5.11 10.81 -22.57
CA ASP A 205 4.56 10.26 -23.81
C ASP A 205 3.13 9.71 -23.59
#